data_AF-A0A969TXN9-F1
#
_entry.id   AF-A0A969TXN9-F1
#
_cell.length_a   1.000
_cell.length_b   1.000
_cell.length_c   1.000
_cell.angle_alpha   90.00
_cell.angle_beta   90.00
_cell.angle_gamma   90.00
#
_symmetry.space_group_name_H-M   'P 1'
#
loop_
_entity.id
_entity.type
_entity.pdbx_description
1 polymer ?
#
loop_
_entity_poly.entity_id
_entity_poly.type
_entity_poly.pdbx_seq_one_letter_code
_entity_poly.pdbx_strand_id
1 'polypeptide(L)'
;MKIGNQENKKNSQNHNLYSLAEAWERVKSQNQLTDAINEVREQNYQAECNAIARANDLNEEQYRALKRRLVKTISQKRSLRKHELKNRYELPITPQLVALDDDNWYQKLRIHYFLTIGRSYLADRDAIVAKQLIDRGHGSLFFPDFNGSQLGTIIGTMEVLGIPILLADSSRELRNTDDDLQQLAKIAMNNRTEIKTIIGIGIAKNASPIVIIRRFLEEIGYGLMNICCEGTRQKRIRVYRVVVPNDGREEVFKQWLLKDERYPGSSEPWLDDGFIANYYRNRLCHSSHSNRSLETPNNNYIQLSLDLGTI
;
A
#
# COMPACT_ATOMS: atom_id res chain seq x y z
N MET A 1 -78.55 -25.92 -14.61
CA MET A 1 -77.84 -25.40 -13.42
C MET A 1 -76.34 -25.46 -13.67
N LYS A 2 -75.66 -24.32 -13.79
CA LYS A 2 -74.18 -24.24 -13.75
C LYS A 2 -73.80 -23.37 -12.56
N ILE A 3 -73.42 -24.00 -11.46
CA ILE A 3 -72.76 -23.35 -10.33
C ILE A 3 -71.55 -24.21 -9.98
N GLY A 4 -70.38 -23.58 -9.86
CA GLY A 4 -69.19 -24.21 -9.31
C GLY A 4 -68.00 -24.24 -10.27
N ASN A 5 -67.24 -23.13 -10.33
CA ASN A 5 -65.78 -23.14 -10.51
C ASN A 5 -65.15 -21.72 -10.46
N GLN A 6 -65.50 -20.92 -9.44
CA GLN A 6 -64.81 -19.64 -9.18
C GLN A 6 -64.16 -19.55 -7.78
N GLU A 7 -64.42 -20.47 -6.86
CA GLU A 7 -63.84 -20.41 -5.51
C GLU A 7 -62.42 -21.02 -5.40
N ASN A 8 -62.07 -22.01 -6.23
CA ASN A 8 -60.77 -22.70 -6.10
C ASN A 8 -59.56 -21.95 -6.70
N LYS A 9 -59.75 -20.89 -7.50
CA LYS A 9 -58.62 -20.09 -8.03
C LYS A 9 -58.19 -18.95 -7.10
N LYS A 10 -59.07 -18.46 -6.22
CA LYS A 10 -58.73 -17.39 -5.25
C LYS A 10 -57.88 -17.89 -4.09
N ASN A 11 -58.04 -19.15 -3.66
CA ASN A 11 -57.27 -19.70 -2.53
C ASN A 11 -55.80 -19.99 -2.89
N SER A 12 -55.51 -20.45 -4.11
CA SER A 12 -54.13 -20.77 -4.52
C SER A 12 -53.27 -19.51 -4.76
N GLN A 13 -53.87 -18.39 -5.17
CA GLN A 13 -53.16 -17.10 -5.30
C GLN A 13 -52.86 -16.46 -3.93
N ASN A 14 -53.75 -16.58 -2.94
CA ASN A 14 -53.54 -16.02 -1.60
C ASN A 14 -52.43 -16.72 -0.80
N HIS A 15 -52.27 -18.05 -0.93
CA HIS A 15 -51.18 -18.77 -0.24
C HIS A 15 -49.78 -18.41 -0.77
N ASN A 16 -49.66 -18.05 -2.05
CA ASN A 16 -48.38 -17.66 -2.66
C ASN A 16 -47.99 -16.21 -2.30
N LEU A 17 -48.97 -15.32 -2.16
CA LEU A 17 -48.77 -13.93 -1.71
C LEU A 17 -48.37 -13.83 -0.23
N TYR A 18 -48.96 -14.67 0.64
CA TYR A 18 -48.56 -14.74 2.07
C TYR A 18 -47.12 -15.23 2.24
N SER A 19 -46.69 -16.23 1.45
CA SER A 19 -45.31 -16.77 1.47
C SER A 19 -44.26 -15.75 1.03
N LEU A 20 -44.56 -14.93 0.00
CA LEU A 20 -43.68 -13.85 -0.45
C LEU A 20 -43.56 -12.76 0.60
N ALA A 21 -44.67 -12.28 1.17
CA ALA A 21 -44.65 -11.22 2.19
C ALA A 21 -43.84 -11.61 3.44
N GLU A 22 -43.97 -12.86 3.90
CA GLU A 22 -43.16 -13.40 5.00
C GLU A 22 -41.67 -13.50 4.65
N ALA A 23 -41.33 -13.86 3.41
CA ALA A 23 -39.94 -13.86 2.94
C ALA A 23 -39.34 -12.45 2.89
N TRP A 24 -40.10 -11.45 2.43
CA TRP A 24 -39.68 -10.04 2.40
C TRP A 24 -39.46 -9.49 3.82
N GLU A 25 -40.34 -9.77 4.78
CA GLU A 25 -40.16 -9.32 6.16
C GLU A 25 -38.98 -10.03 6.86
N ARG A 26 -38.70 -11.29 6.53
CA ARG A 26 -37.47 -11.99 6.99
C ARG A 26 -36.20 -11.34 6.44
N VAL A 27 -36.15 -11.05 5.14
CA VAL A 27 -34.99 -10.38 4.51
C VAL A 27 -34.81 -8.98 5.08
N LYS A 28 -35.90 -8.24 5.29
CA LYS A 28 -35.87 -6.90 5.89
C LYS A 28 -35.38 -6.93 7.35
N SER A 29 -35.86 -7.87 8.14
CA SER A 29 -35.40 -8.06 9.53
C SER A 29 -33.93 -8.48 9.59
N GLN A 30 -33.47 -9.33 8.67
CA GLN A 30 -32.06 -9.69 8.53
C GLN A 30 -31.20 -8.48 8.16
N ASN A 31 -31.64 -7.65 7.20
CA ASN A 31 -30.94 -6.42 6.82
C ASN A 31 -30.84 -5.45 8.01
N GLN A 32 -31.93 -5.28 8.77
CA GLN A 32 -31.92 -4.42 9.98
C GLN A 32 -30.94 -4.92 11.04
N LEU A 33 -30.87 -6.23 11.27
CA LEU A 33 -29.90 -6.80 12.20
C LEU A 33 -28.47 -6.59 11.72
N THR A 34 -28.19 -6.80 10.43
CA THR A 34 -26.86 -6.55 9.87
C THR A 34 -26.47 -5.08 9.96
N ASP A 35 -27.41 -4.17 9.74
CA ASP A 35 -27.18 -2.73 9.86
C ASP A 35 -26.85 -2.34 11.31
N ALA A 36 -27.59 -2.87 12.29
CA ALA A 36 -27.32 -2.65 13.71
C ALA A 36 -25.94 -3.21 14.15
N ILE A 37 -25.56 -4.39 13.66
CA ILE A 37 -24.23 -4.97 13.93
C ILE A 37 -23.13 -4.08 13.34
N ASN A 38 -23.32 -3.59 12.12
CA ASN A 38 -22.36 -2.70 11.47
C ASN A 38 -22.24 -1.36 12.20
N GLU A 39 -23.35 -0.81 12.68
CA GLU A 39 -23.35 0.43 13.47
C GLU A 39 -22.57 0.27 14.78
N VAL A 40 -22.82 -0.81 15.54
CA VAL A 40 -22.07 -1.10 16.77
C VAL A 40 -20.58 -1.31 16.48
N ARG A 41 -20.25 -2.00 15.38
CA ARG A 41 -18.87 -2.19 14.94
C ARG A 41 -18.18 -0.85 14.65
N GLU A 42 -18.85 0.03 13.92
CA GLU A 42 -18.33 1.34 13.55
C GLU A 42 -18.16 2.24 14.78
N GLN A 43 -19.14 2.27 15.68
CA GLN A 43 -19.04 3.02 16.94
C GLN A 43 -17.88 2.53 17.80
N ASN A 44 -17.70 1.21 17.94
CA ASN A 44 -16.58 0.63 18.67
C ASN A 44 -15.23 0.96 18.02
N TYR A 45 -15.17 0.92 16.69
CA TYR A 45 -13.97 1.27 15.93
C TYR A 45 -13.58 2.75 16.12
N GLN A 46 -14.55 3.66 16.00
CA GLN A 46 -14.34 5.09 16.24
C GLN A 46 -13.93 5.35 17.70
N ALA A 47 -14.52 4.66 18.67
CA ALA A 47 -14.12 4.76 20.07
C ALA A 47 -12.66 4.31 20.28
N GLU A 48 -12.23 3.25 19.60
CA GLU A 48 -10.84 2.79 19.66
C GLU A 48 -9.87 3.79 19.03
N CYS A 49 -10.18 4.32 17.84
CA CYS A 49 -9.38 5.36 17.19
C CYS A 49 -9.21 6.59 18.08
N ASN A 50 -10.30 7.03 18.72
CA ASN A 50 -10.29 8.13 19.69
C ASN A 50 -9.44 7.80 20.92
N ALA A 51 -9.54 6.58 21.44
CA ALA A 51 -8.78 6.14 22.60
C ALA A 51 -7.28 6.04 22.31
N ILE A 52 -6.88 5.63 21.10
CA ILE A 52 -5.49 5.62 20.65
C ILE A 52 -4.95 7.04 20.51
N ALA A 53 -5.68 7.93 19.84
CA ALA A 53 -5.26 9.32 19.67
C ALA A 53 -5.09 10.05 21.02
N ARG A 54 -5.95 9.75 22.00
CA ARG A 54 -5.91 10.33 23.36
C ARG A 54 -4.98 9.58 24.32
N ALA A 55 -4.35 8.49 23.91
CA ALA A 55 -3.47 7.72 24.78
C ALA A 55 -2.24 8.55 25.22
N ASN A 56 -1.60 8.09 26.30
CA ASN A 56 -0.42 8.76 26.84
C ASN A 56 0.74 8.69 25.84
N ASP A 57 1.47 9.80 25.72
CA ASP A 57 2.72 9.81 24.96
C ASP A 57 3.80 9.06 25.73
N LEU A 58 4.48 8.16 25.04
CA LEU A 58 5.64 7.45 25.56
C LEU A 58 6.91 8.16 25.13
N ASN A 59 7.89 8.26 26.03
CA ASN A 59 9.27 8.54 25.64
C ASN A 59 9.94 7.27 25.07
N GLU A 60 11.14 7.41 24.50
CA GLU A 60 11.84 6.30 23.84
C GLU A 60 12.17 5.14 24.80
N GLU A 61 12.55 5.44 26.04
CA GLU A 61 12.86 4.43 27.05
C GLU A 61 11.61 3.63 27.46
N GLN A 62 10.50 4.33 27.72
CA GLN A 62 9.21 3.74 28.03
C GLN A 62 8.70 2.91 26.85
N TYR A 63 8.85 3.39 25.61
CA TYR A 63 8.49 2.65 24.40
C TYR A 63 9.28 1.34 24.32
N ARG A 64 10.61 1.38 24.45
CA ARG A 64 11.47 0.18 24.40
C ARG A 64 11.14 -0.82 25.50
N ALA A 65 10.97 -0.34 26.74
CA ALA A 65 10.61 -1.19 27.88
C ALA A 65 9.24 -1.84 27.66
N LEU A 66 8.26 -1.07 27.19
CA LEU A 66 6.91 -1.57 26.96
C LEU A 66 6.84 -2.53 25.78
N LYS A 67 7.57 -2.26 24.69
CA LYS A 67 7.63 -3.13 23.50
C LYS A 67 8.12 -4.53 23.84
N ARG A 68 9.17 -4.62 24.68
CA ARG A 68 9.77 -5.89 25.16
C ARG A 68 8.85 -6.71 26.07
N ARG A 69 7.92 -6.07 26.79
CA ARG A 69 7.02 -6.74 27.73
C ARG A 69 6.06 -7.68 27.00
N LEU A 70 5.95 -8.94 27.43
CA LEU A 70 5.05 -9.93 26.80
C LEU A 70 3.57 -9.58 26.95
N VAL A 71 3.12 -9.29 28.18
CA VAL A 71 1.71 -9.01 28.48
C VAL A 71 1.48 -7.50 28.63
N LYS A 72 0.61 -6.93 27.80
CA LYS A 72 0.30 -5.49 27.77
C LYS A 72 -1.18 -5.25 28.07
N THR A 73 -1.48 -4.25 28.91
CA THR A 73 -2.87 -3.78 29.12
C THR A 73 -3.39 -3.05 27.88
N ILE A 74 -4.71 -2.85 27.77
CA ILE A 74 -5.32 -2.13 26.64
C ILE A 74 -4.75 -0.70 26.54
N SER A 75 -4.65 0.03 27.66
CA SER A 75 -4.06 1.37 27.69
C SER A 75 -2.60 1.39 27.22
N GLN A 76 -1.82 0.36 27.57
CA GLN A 76 -0.44 0.22 27.13
C GLN A 76 -0.36 -0.05 25.63
N LYS A 77 -1.22 -0.92 25.09
CA LYS A 77 -1.31 -1.18 23.63
C LYS A 77 -1.64 0.10 22.86
N ARG A 78 -2.61 0.89 23.34
CA ARG A 78 -2.99 2.17 22.73
C ARG A 78 -1.86 3.20 22.76
N SER A 79 -1.16 3.32 23.88
CA SER A 79 0.00 4.23 24.01
C SER A 79 1.15 3.83 23.09
N LEU A 80 1.40 2.52 22.97
CA LEU A 80 2.41 1.97 22.06
C LEU A 80 2.03 2.25 20.60
N ARG A 81 0.78 2.00 20.22
CA ARG A 81 0.26 2.28 18.87
C ARG A 81 0.39 3.76 18.52
N LYS A 82 0.00 4.65 19.44
CA LYS A 82 0.16 6.11 19.26
C LYS A 82 1.61 6.50 19.03
N HIS A 83 2.54 5.96 19.82
CA HIS A 83 3.97 6.23 19.67
C HIS A 83 4.51 5.75 18.32
N GLU A 84 4.10 4.55 17.86
CA GLU A 84 4.50 4.03 16.56
C GLU A 84 3.99 4.88 15.39
N LEU A 85 2.73 5.32 15.46
CA LEU A 85 2.17 6.24 14.47
C LEU A 85 2.91 7.59 14.48
N LYS A 86 3.27 8.10 15.67
CA LYS A 86 4.00 9.37 15.80
C LYS A 86 5.38 9.28 15.13
N ASN A 87 6.09 8.17 15.33
CA ASN A 87 7.39 7.96 14.71
C ASN A 87 7.28 7.76 13.19
N ARG A 88 6.20 7.12 12.73
CA ARG A 88 5.93 6.82 11.31
C ARG A 88 5.61 8.05 10.48
N TYR A 89 4.74 8.91 11.01
CA TYR A 89 4.20 10.03 10.25
C TYR A 89 4.82 11.37 10.64
N GLU A 90 5.41 11.47 11.84
CA GLU A 90 5.92 12.74 12.41
C GLU A 90 4.86 13.84 12.50
N LEU A 91 3.59 13.43 12.53
CA LEU A 91 2.44 14.30 12.68
C LEU A 91 1.75 14.06 14.03
N PRO A 92 0.99 15.05 14.53
CA PRO A 92 0.07 14.84 15.64
C PRO A 92 -0.92 13.72 15.33
N ILE A 93 -1.08 12.78 16.27
CA ILE A 93 -1.95 11.62 16.07
C ILE A 93 -3.40 12.01 16.30
N THR A 94 -4.18 11.98 15.23
CA THR A 94 -5.63 12.19 15.23
C THR A 94 -6.36 10.86 15.03
N PRO A 95 -7.62 10.74 15.47
CA PRO A 95 -8.43 9.55 15.19
C PRO A 95 -8.52 9.22 13.69
N GLN A 96 -8.56 10.25 12.84
CA GLN A 96 -8.59 10.11 11.38
C GLN A 96 -7.29 9.50 10.85
N LEU A 97 -6.13 9.92 11.37
CA LEU A 97 -4.84 9.35 10.99
C LEU A 97 -4.72 7.88 11.42
N VAL A 98 -5.23 7.52 12.61
CA VAL A 98 -5.31 6.11 13.04
C VAL A 98 -6.11 5.29 12.02
N ALA A 99 -7.28 5.81 11.62
CA ALA A 99 -8.13 5.12 10.65
C ALA A 99 -7.46 4.98 9.27
N LEU A 100 -6.78 6.02 8.80
CA LEU A 100 -6.00 5.96 7.56
C LEU A 100 -4.91 4.89 7.64
N ASP A 101 -4.13 4.84 8.73
CA ASP A 101 -3.06 3.83 8.87
C ASP A 101 -3.61 2.41 8.83
N ASP A 102 -4.76 2.16 9.47
CA ASP A 102 -5.44 0.86 9.45
C ASP A 102 -5.91 0.48 8.02
N ASP A 103 -6.24 1.46 7.17
CA ASP A 103 -6.59 1.30 5.75
C ASP A 103 -5.37 1.19 4.80
N ASN A 104 -4.24 0.72 5.36
CA ASN A 104 -2.98 0.50 4.64
C ASN A 104 -2.40 1.78 4.00
N TRP A 105 -2.72 2.96 4.56
CA TRP A 105 -2.26 4.24 4.03
C TRP A 105 -0.73 4.33 4.02
N TYR A 106 -0.08 3.85 5.08
CA TYR A 106 1.37 3.89 5.19
C TYR A 106 2.10 3.21 4.02
N GLN A 107 1.66 2.01 3.60
CA GLN A 107 2.28 1.31 2.48
C GLN A 107 2.13 2.10 1.16
N LYS A 108 0.94 2.68 0.93
CA LYS A 108 0.67 3.53 -0.23
C LYS A 108 1.58 4.75 -0.26
N LEU A 109 1.80 5.38 0.89
CA LEU A 109 2.70 6.53 1.03
C LEU A 109 4.14 6.15 0.73
N ARG A 110 4.65 5.03 1.24
CA ARG A 110 6.02 4.57 0.99
C ARG A 110 6.30 4.43 -0.49
N ILE A 111 5.43 3.68 -1.19
CA ILE A 111 5.59 3.45 -2.63
C ILE A 111 5.53 4.80 -3.37
N HIS A 112 4.55 5.65 -3.07
CA HIS A 112 4.39 6.93 -3.75
C HIS A 112 5.57 7.89 -3.51
N TYR A 113 6.06 7.97 -2.28
CA TYR A 113 7.21 8.79 -1.91
C TYR A 113 8.46 8.38 -2.70
N PHE A 114 8.82 7.09 -2.68
CA PHE A 114 10.00 6.59 -3.38
C PHE A 114 9.82 6.52 -4.90
N LEU A 115 8.59 6.53 -5.41
CA LEU A 115 8.31 6.66 -6.84
C LEU A 115 8.49 8.11 -7.34
N THR A 116 8.44 9.09 -6.43
CA THR A 116 8.46 10.52 -6.76
C THR A 116 9.61 11.25 -6.05
N ILE A 117 9.31 12.00 -5.00
CA ILE A 117 10.22 12.96 -4.34
C ILE A 117 11.40 12.24 -3.67
N GLY A 118 11.17 11.06 -3.08
CA GLY A 118 12.16 10.26 -2.37
C GLY A 118 13.03 9.38 -3.26
N ARG A 119 12.85 9.41 -4.58
CA ARG A 119 13.46 8.42 -5.49
C ARG A 119 14.98 8.33 -5.42
N SER A 120 15.65 9.46 -5.20
CA SER A 120 17.11 9.54 -5.04
C SER A 120 17.63 8.80 -3.81
N TYR A 121 16.82 8.68 -2.76
CA TYR A 121 17.20 8.09 -1.48
C TYR A 121 16.87 6.58 -1.38
N LEU A 122 16.16 6.04 -2.38
CA LEU A 122 15.71 4.65 -2.40
C LEU A 122 16.87 3.64 -2.31
N ALA A 123 17.98 3.90 -3.01
CA ALA A 123 19.13 3.00 -3.00
C ALA A 123 19.82 2.96 -1.63
N ASP A 124 19.99 4.12 -0.98
CA ASP A 124 20.53 4.18 0.38
C ASP A 124 19.60 3.47 1.37
N ARG A 125 18.28 3.65 1.23
CA ARG A 125 17.27 2.96 2.04
C ARG A 125 17.38 1.43 1.91
N ASP A 126 17.41 0.93 0.69
CA ASP A 126 17.49 -0.51 0.42
C ASP A 126 18.80 -1.10 0.96
N ALA A 127 19.92 -0.37 0.83
CA ALA A 127 21.22 -0.76 1.41
C ALA A 127 21.21 -0.79 2.95
N ILE A 128 20.57 0.20 3.59
CA ILE A 128 20.40 0.25 5.05
C ILE A 128 19.59 -0.96 5.53
N VAL A 129 18.47 -1.26 4.86
CA VAL A 129 17.60 -2.40 5.20
C VAL A 129 18.32 -3.73 5.00
N ALA A 130 19.04 -3.88 3.87
CA ALA A 130 19.86 -5.06 3.60
C ALA A 130 20.86 -5.32 4.73
N LYS A 131 21.58 -4.27 5.15
CA LYS A 131 22.56 -4.38 6.23
C LYS A 131 21.92 -4.75 7.56
N GLN A 132 20.78 -4.16 7.89
CA GLN A 132 20.06 -4.54 9.12
C GLN A 132 19.65 -6.01 9.12
N LEU A 133 19.21 -6.55 7.99
CA LEU A 133 18.87 -7.96 7.89
C LEU A 133 20.09 -8.86 8.07
N ILE A 134 21.22 -8.50 7.47
CA ILE A 134 22.50 -9.22 7.64
C ILE A 134 22.93 -9.18 9.12
N ASP A 135 22.87 -8.01 9.76
CA ASP A 135 23.28 -7.85 11.17
C ASP A 135 22.38 -8.67 12.11
N ARG A 136 21.06 -8.69 11.85
CA ARG A 136 20.10 -9.51 12.61
C ARG A 136 20.27 -11.00 12.37
N GLY A 137 20.65 -11.39 11.15
CA GLY A 137 20.94 -12.77 10.78
C GLY A 137 22.36 -13.22 11.12
N HIS A 138 23.11 -12.43 11.89
CA HIS A 138 24.51 -12.72 12.27
C HIS A 138 25.41 -13.04 11.07
N GLY A 139 25.24 -12.29 9.97
CA GLY A 139 25.98 -12.49 8.72
C GLY A 139 25.28 -13.38 7.69
N SER A 140 24.19 -14.06 8.07
CA SER A 140 23.36 -14.84 7.15
C SER A 140 22.14 -14.04 6.69
N LEU A 141 21.79 -14.15 5.41
CA LEU A 141 20.65 -13.46 4.82
C LEU A 141 19.55 -14.46 4.44
N PHE A 142 18.36 -14.29 5.02
CA PHE A 142 17.19 -15.08 4.61
C PHE A 142 16.50 -14.40 3.41
N PHE A 143 16.56 -15.04 2.24
CA PHE A 143 16.10 -14.45 0.98
C PHE A 143 14.63 -14.02 0.96
N PRO A 144 13.66 -14.76 1.53
CA PRO A 144 12.27 -14.32 1.55
C PRO A 144 12.07 -12.97 2.26
N ASP A 145 12.71 -12.78 3.42
CA ASP A 145 12.64 -11.52 4.16
C ASP A 145 13.37 -10.39 3.42
N PHE A 146 14.53 -10.70 2.83
CA PHE A 146 15.26 -9.75 2.01
C PHE A 146 14.41 -9.26 0.83
N ASN A 147 13.93 -10.18 0.00
CA ASN A 147 13.15 -9.85 -1.21
C ASN A 147 11.89 -9.05 -0.87
N GLY A 148 11.15 -9.43 0.18
CA GLY A 148 9.95 -8.71 0.61
C GLY A 148 10.25 -7.32 1.21
N SER A 149 11.48 -7.09 1.67
CA SER A 149 11.88 -5.82 2.27
C SER A 149 12.38 -4.78 1.26
N GLN A 150 12.86 -5.19 0.08
CA GLN A 150 13.45 -4.29 -0.92
C GLN A 150 12.37 -3.56 -1.72
N LEU A 151 12.41 -2.22 -1.70
CA LEU A 151 11.44 -1.41 -2.45
C LEU A 151 11.91 -1.14 -3.88
N GLY A 152 13.21 -1.18 -4.15
CA GLY A 152 13.81 -0.92 -5.45
C GLY A 152 13.15 -1.68 -6.60
N THR A 153 12.86 -2.97 -6.40
CA THR A 153 12.23 -3.80 -7.43
C THR A 153 10.78 -3.39 -7.72
N ILE A 154 10.02 -3.03 -6.68
CA ILE A 154 8.63 -2.54 -6.83
C ILE A 154 8.63 -1.22 -7.59
N ILE A 155 9.45 -0.26 -7.15
CA ILE A 155 9.55 1.06 -7.77
C ILE A 155 10.04 0.94 -9.22
N GLY A 156 11.11 0.19 -9.47
CA GLY A 156 11.65 -0.04 -10.80
C GLY A 156 10.63 -0.67 -11.76
N THR A 157 9.79 -1.59 -11.26
CA THR A 157 8.70 -2.17 -12.06
C THR A 157 7.67 -1.11 -12.45
N MET A 158 7.27 -0.22 -11.51
CA MET A 158 6.35 0.88 -11.80
C MET A 158 6.95 1.92 -12.76
N GLU A 159 8.27 2.15 -12.68
CA GLU A 159 9.00 3.02 -13.60
C GLU A 159 9.04 2.46 -15.02
N VAL A 160 9.35 1.17 -15.18
CA VAL A 160 9.34 0.49 -16.49
C VAL A 160 7.95 0.52 -17.13
N LEU A 161 6.90 0.44 -16.31
CA LEU A 161 5.52 0.59 -16.77
C LEU A 161 5.11 2.05 -17.04
N GLY A 162 5.97 3.04 -16.77
CA GLY A 162 5.69 4.43 -17.05
C GLY A 162 4.70 5.09 -16.08
N ILE A 163 4.47 4.52 -14.89
CA ILE A 163 3.56 5.11 -13.90
C ILE A 163 3.98 6.54 -13.49
N PRO A 164 5.27 6.87 -13.25
CA PRO A 164 5.67 8.25 -12.91
C PRO A 164 5.25 9.28 -13.96
N ILE A 165 5.29 8.90 -15.24
CA ILE A 165 4.90 9.77 -16.35
C ILE A 165 3.40 10.07 -16.30
N LEU A 166 2.59 9.07 -15.94
CA LEU A 166 1.15 9.25 -15.73
C LEU A 166 0.83 10.15 -14.53
N LEU A 167 1.67 10.13 -13.49
CA LEU A 167 1.48 10.96 -12.30
C LEU A 167 1.87 12.42 -12.53
N ALA A 168 2.84 12.67 -13.43
CA ALA A 168 3.30 14.02 -13.73
C ALA A 168 2.22 14.92 -14.35
N ASP A 169 1.28 14.34 -15.12
CA ASP A 169 0.13 15.05 -15.67
C ASP A 169 -1.19 14.38 -15.25
N SER A 170 -1.67 14.73 -14.06
CA SER A 170 -2.96 14.25 -13.54
C SER A 170 -4.18 14.79 -14.31
N SER A 171 -4.01 15.84 -15.13
CA SER A 171 -5.09 16.41 -15.93
C SER A 171 -5.36 15.63 -17.21
N ARG A 172 -4.38 14.84 -17.64
CA ARG A 172 -4.42 14.03 -18.85
C ARG A 172 -5.65 13.13 -18.92
N GLU A 173 -6.26 13.13 -20.10
CA GLU A 173 -7.32 12.20 -20.47
C GLU A 173 -6.72 10.88 -20.99
N LEU A 174 -7.17 9.78 -20.42
CA LEU A 174 -6.68 8.43 -20.69
C LEU A 174 -7.75 7.62 -21.42
N ARG A 175 -7.40 7.05 -22.57
CA ARG A 175 -8.26 6.16 -23.36
C ARG A 175 -7.57 4.81 -23.49
N ASN A 176 -8.35 3.72 -23.51
CA ASN A 176 -7.76 2.39 -23.76
C ASN A 176 -7.01 2.31 -25.10
N THR A 177 -7.27 3.20 -26.05
CA THR A 177 -6.65 3.22 -27.37
C THR A 177 -5.33 4.00 -27.42
N ASP A 178 -4.94 4.69 -26.35
CA ASP A 178 -3.71 5.48 -26.35
C ASP A 178 -2.48 4.57 -26.50
N ASP A 179 -1.56 4.95 -27.38
CA ASP A 179 -0.43 4.11 -27.78
C ASP A 179 0.52 3.79 -26.61
N ASP A 180 0.73 4.73 -25.71
CA ASP A 180 1.56 4.53 -24.53
C ASP A 180 0.91 3.56 -23.53
N LEU A 181 -0.42 3.62 -23.35
CA LEU A 181 -1.14 2.67 -22.51
C LEU A 181 -1.19 1.28 -23.13
N GLN A 182 -1.26 1.18 -24.46
CA GLN A 182 -1.15 -0.09 -25.18
C GLN A 182 0.25 -0.70 -25.01
N GLN A 183 1.31 0.11 -25.08
CA GLN A 183 2.68 -0.33 -24.83
C GLN A 183 2.86 -0.81 -23.38
N LEU A 184 2.38 -0.05 -22.40
CA LEU A 184 2.34 -0.43 -20.99
C LEU A 184 1.64 -1.77 -20.81
N ALA A 185 0.44 -1.93 -21.40
CA ALA A 185 -0.32 -3.18 -21.30
C ALA A 185 0.44 -4.35 -21.91
N LYS A 186 1.12 -4.16 -23.04
CA LYS A 186 1.96 -5.20 -23.67
C LYS A 186 3.10 -5.62 -22.74
N ILE A 187 3.83 -4.67 -22.14
CA ILE A 187 4.91 -4.97 -21.19
C ILE A 187 4.34 -5.73 -19.98
N ALA A 188 3.24 -5.24 -19.41
CA ALA A 188 2.61 -5.85 -18.26
C ALA A 188 2.09 -7.27 -18.54
N MET A 189 1.53 -7.52 -19.73
CA MET A 189 1.04 -8.84 -20.14
C MET A 189 2.16 -9.85 -20.40
N ASN A 190 3.31 -9.39 -20.86
CA ASN A 190 4.47 -10.26 -21.07
C ASN A 190 5.15 -10.67 -19.76
N ASN A 191 5.00 -9.86 -18.69
CA ASN A 191 5.70 -10.04 -17.42
C ASN A 191 4.72 -10.25 -16.23
N ARG A 192 3.56 -10.88 -16.46
CA ARG A 192 2.50 -10.98 -15.43
C ARG A 192 2.92 -11.78 -14.21
N THR A 193 3.75 -12.81 -14.41
CA THR A 193 4.23 -13.69 -13.34
C THR A 193 5.19 -12.95 -12.41
N GLU A 194 6.08 -12.17 -12.99
CA GLU A 194 7.05 -11.33 -12.32
C GLU A 194 6.33 -10.21 -11.57
N ILE A 195 5.38 -9.51 -12.22
CA ILE A 195 4.58 -8.46 -11.58
C ILE A 195 3.81 -9.00 -10.38
N LYS A 196 3.19 -10.18 -10.50
CA LYS A 196 2.49 -10.82 -9.38
C LYS A 196 3.45 -11.17 -8.24
N THR A 197 4.66 -11.58 -8.55
CA THR A 197 5.66 -11.99 -7.55
C THR A 197 6.25 -10.78 -6.83
N ILE A 198 6.52 -9.70 -7.56
CA ILE A 198 7.19 -8.49 -7.04
C ILE A 198 6.21 -7.59 -6.29
N ILE A 199 5.04 -7.33 -6.87
CA ILE A 199 4.09 -6.32 -6.36
C ILE A 199 2.86 -6.97 -5.71
N GLY A 200 2.60 -8.26 -6.00
CA GLY A 200 1.37 -8.92 -5.54
C GLY A 200 0.16 -8.69 -6.45
N ILE A 201 0.32 -7.93 -7.55
CA ILE A 201 -0.78 -7.61 -8.48
C ILE A 201 -0.99 -8.75 -9.48
N GLY A 202 -2.16 -9.38 -9.43
CA GLY A 202 -2.61 -10.30 -10.47
C GLY A 202 -3.19 -9.56 -11.69
N ILE A 203 -2.60 -9.76 -12.87
CA ILE A 203 -3.13 -9.24 -14.14
C ILE A 203 -3.88 -10.35 -14.89
N ALA A 204 -5.15 -10.11 -15.22
CA ALA A 204 -5.97 -11.03 -16.01
C ALA A 204 -5.53 -11.03 -17.48
N LYS A 205 -5.66 -12.18 -18.17
CA LYS A 205 -5.22 -12.35 -19.57
C LYS A 205 -5.86 -11.38 -20.56
N ASN A 206 -7.07 -10.90 -20.24
CA ASN A 206 -7.88 -10.00 -21.05
C ASN A 206 -8.05 -8.61 -20.39
N ALA A 207 -7.20 -8.26 -19.43
CA ALA A 207 -7.25 -6.94 -18.80
C ALA A 207 -6.97 -5.85 -19.84
N SER A 208 -7.82 -4.82 -19.88
CA SER A 208 -7.57 -3.64 -20.70
C SER A 208 -6.47 -2.77 -20.08
N PRO A 209 -5.81 -1.89 -20.86
CA PRO A 209 -4.79 -0.98 -20.33
C PRO A 209 -5.26 -0.19 -19.10
N ILE A 210 -6.49 0.34 -19.15
CA ILE A 210 -7.08 1.08 -18.04
C ILE A 210 -7.26 0.23 -16.77
N VAL A 211 -7.63 -1.06 -16.92
CA VAL A 211 -7.75 -1.97 -15.77
C VAL A 211 -6.39 -2.27 -15.16
N ILE A 212 -5.36 -2.43 -15.99
CA ILE A 212 -3.99 -2.65 -15.54
C ILE A 212 -3.52 -1.44 -14.73
N ILE A 213 -3.59 -0.24 -15.31
CA ILE A 213 -3.14 1.01 -14.67
C ILE A 213 -3.88 1.26 -13.36
N ARG A 214 -5.20 1.05 -13.33
CA ARG A 214 -5.99 1.21 -12.09
C ARG A 214 -5.39 0.41 -10.93
N ARG A 215 -4.97 -0.84 -11.15
CA ARG A 215 -4.37 -1.67 -10.10
C ARG A 215 -3.07 -1.07 -9.57
N PHE A 216 -2.23 -0.52 -10.44
CA PHE A 216 -1.00 0.15 -10.02
C PHE A 216 -1.26 1.49 -9.30
N LEU A 217 -2.27 2.24 -9.72
CA LEU A 217 -2.67 3.48 -9.04
C LEU A 217 -3.23 3.20 -7.64
N GLU A 218 -3.98 2.11 -7.47
CA GLU A 218 -4.52 1.70 -6.17
C GLU A 218 -3.40 1.39 -5.14
N GLU A 219 -2.26 0.84 -5.57
CA GLU A 219 -1.10 0.58 -4.69
C GLU A 219 -0.47 1.86 -4.11
N ILE A 220 -0.65 3.00 -4.77
CA ILE A 220 -0.20 4.31 -4.28
C ILE A 220 -1.37 5.15 -3.75
N GLY A 221 -2.57 4.57 -3.65
CA GLY A 221 -3.78 5.24 -3.17
C GLY A 221 -4.38 6.26 -4.13
N TYR A 222 -4.01 6.23 -5.41
CA TYR A 222 -4.63 7.05 -6.46
C TYR A 222 -5.88 6.37 -7.01
N GLY A 223 -6.84 7.19 -7.42
CA GLY A 223 -8.05 6.73 -8.09
C GLY A 223 -7.98 6.89 -9.60
N LEU A 224 -8.95 6.28 -10.28
CA LEU A 224 -9.19 6.52 -11.70
C LEU A 224 -10.69 6.69 -11.94
N MET A 225 -11.09 7.82 -12.50
CA MET A 225 -12.49 8.18 -12.71
C MET A 225 -12.83 8.21 -14.20
N ASN A 226 -14.00 7.71 -14.57
CA ASN A 226 -14.53 7.88 -15.93
C ASN A 226 -15.17 9.27 -16.03
N ILE A 227 -14.66 10.12 -16.93
CA ILE A 227 -15.16 11.48 -17.10
C ILE A 227 -16.29 11.54 -18.12
N CYS A 228 -16.18 10.78 -19.22
CA CYS A 228 -17.19 10.78 -20.28
C CYS A 228 -17.05 9.53 -21.17
N CYS A 229 -17.94 9.46 -22.16
CA CYS A 229 -17.84 8.55 -23.29
C CYS A 229 -17.83 9.38 -24.58
N GLU A 230 -16.80 9.20 -25.40
CA GLU A 230 -16.67 9.83 -26.72
C GLU A 230 -17.10 8.86 -27.83
N GLY A 231 -17.50 9.41 -28.97
CA GLY A 231 -17.82 8.65 -30.18
C GLY A 231 -19.31 8.42 -30.45
N THR A 232 -19.61 7.75 -31.56
CA THR A 232 -20.98 7.45 -32.00
C THR A 232 -21.54 6.22 -31.28
N ARG A 233 -22.86 6.00 -31.34
CA ARG A 233 -23.56 4.89 -30.64
C ARG A 233 -22.93 3.51 -30.89
N GLN A 234 -22.25 3.29 -32.02
CA GLN A 234 -21.59 2.02 -32.37
C GLN A 234 -20.11 1.93 -31.96
N LYS A 235 -19.41 3.05 -31.71
CA LYS A 235 -17.99 3.07 -31.32
C LYS A 235 -17.79 4.05 -30.16
N ARG A 236 -18.30 3.68 -28.98
CA ARG A 236 -18.14 4.48 -27.75
C ARG A 236 -16.80 4.15 -27.06
N ILE A 237 -15.98 5.17 -26.85
CA ILE A 237 -14.71 5.08 -26.13
C ILE A 237 -14.88 5.77 -24.78
N ARG A 238 -14.57 5.06 -23.69
CA ARG A 238 -14.57 5.65 -22.35
C ARG A 238 -13.28 6.43 -22.14
N VAL A 239 -13.42 7.66 -21.63
CA VAL A 239 -12.30 8.52 -21.27
C VAL A 239 -12.17 8.57 -19.75
N TYR A 240 -10.95 8.47 -19.25
CA TYR A 240 -10.65 8.44 -17.82
C TYR A 240 -9.68 9.55 -17.44
N ARG A 241 -9.69 9.90 -16.15
CA ARG A 241 -8.70 10.81 -15.55
C ARG A 241 -8.22 10.24 -14.22
N VAL A 242 -6.95 10.45 -13.93
CA VAL A 242 -6.34 10.11 -12.65
C VAL A 242 -6.95 11.00 -11.55
N VAL A 243 -7.31 10.40 -10.43
CA VAL A 243 -7.82 11.12 -9.26
C VAL A 243 -6.70 11.18 -8.23
N VAL A 244 -6.20 12.39 -7.99
CA VAL A 244 -5.21 12.65 -6.95
C VAL A 244 -5.88 12.53 -5.58
N PRO A 245 -5.33 11.72 -4.67
CA PRO A 245 -5.85 11.61 -3.31
C PRO A 245 -5.63 12.92 -2.54
N ASN A 246 -6.63 13.30 -1.73
CA ASN A 246 -6.54 14.43 -0.82
C ASN A 246 -6.61 13.92 0.62
N ASP A 247 -5.50 13.35 1.09
CA ASP A 247 -5.39 12.67 2.39
C ASP A 247 -4.26 13.22 3.28
N GLY A 248 -3.65 14.34 2.89
CA GLY A 248 -2.57 15.00 3.66
C GLY A 248 -1.21 14.30 3.55
N ARG A 249 -1.02 13.46 2.52
CA ARG A 249 0.24 12.76 2.26
C ARG A 249 1.42 13.70 2.02
N GLU A 250 1.15 14.89 1.48
CA GLU A 250 2.16 15.89 1.18
C GLU A 250 2.86 16.37 2.45
N GLU A 251 2.13 16.50 3.57
CA GLU A 251 2.69 16.84 4.88
C GLU A 251 3.65 15.75 5.37
N VAL A 252 3.29 14.48 5.18
CA VAL A 252 4.13 13.34 5.53
C VAL A 252 5.39 13.33 4.67
N PHE A 253 5.27 13.54 3.37
CA PHE A 253 6.41 13.57 2.46
C PHE A 253 7.41 14.67 2.78
N LYS A 254 6.93 15.85 3.23
CA LYS A 254 7.82 16.91 3.71
C LYS A 254 8.65 16.45 4.90
N GLN A 255 8.06 15.76 5.88
CA GLN A 255 8.80 15.26 7.04
C GLN A 255 9.81 14.18 6.64
N TRP A 256 9.38 13.22 5.81
CA TRP A 256 10.25 12.15 5.33
C TRP A 256 11.43 12.67 4.50
N LEU A 257 11.18 13.67 3.66
CA LEU A 257 12.24 14.31 2.88
C LEU A 257 13.26 15.00 3.79
N LEU A 258 12.83 15.76 4.80
CA LEU A 258 13.73 16.40 5.76
C LEU A 258 14.62 15.39 6.51
N LYS A 259 14.09 14.20 6.79
CA LYS A 259 14.88 13.11 7.36
C LYS A 259 15.89 12.55 6.37
N ASP A 260 15.46 12.26 5.15
CA ASP A 260 16.34 11.72 4.12
C ASP A 260 17.45 12.70 3.72
N GLU A 261 17.18 14.00 3.68
CA GLU A 261 18.19 15.04 3.46
C GLU A 261 19.25 15.05 4.58
N ARG A 262 18.86 14.76 5.82
CA ARG A 262 19.78 14.68 6.96
C ARG A 262 20.56 13.37 6.99
N TYR A 263 19.88 12.27 6.73
CA TYR A 263 20.42 10.91 6.69
C TYR A 263 19.75 10.17 5.53
N PRO A 264 20.45 9.99 4.39
CA PRO A 264 19.86 9.36 3.21
C PRO A 264 19.17 8.01 3.49
N GLY A 265 17.94 7.83 3.02
CA GLY A 265 17.20 6.58 3.20
C GLY A 265 16.78 6.27 4.65
N SER A 266 16.66 7.30 5.50
CA SER A 266 16.22 7.20 6.90
C SER A 266 14.75 7.53 7.14
N SER A 267 13.99 7.86 6.08
CA SER A 267 12.56 8.18 6.16
C SER A 267 11.69 7.07 6.76
N GLU A 268 12.17 5.83 6.84
CA GLU A 268 11.39 4.73 7.44
C GLU A 268 11.56 4.60 8.97
N PRO A 269 10.44 4.51 9.73
CA PRO A 269 10.40 4.66 11.18
C PRO A 269 10.87 3.44 11.99
N TRP A 270 11.04 2.27 11.36
CA TRP A 270 11.60 1.08 12.05
C TRP A 270 13.12 1.01 11.98
N LEU A 271 13.75 1.92 11.25
CA LEU A 271 15.18 2.08 11.31
C LEU A 271 15.48 2.74 12.67
N ASP A 272 16.11 2.00 13.58
CA ASP A 272 16.52 2.55 14.87
C ASP A 272 17.43 3.75 14.64
N ASP A 273 17.08 4.92 15.19
CA ASP A 273 17.88 6.14 15.08
C ASP A 273 19.33 5.89 15.53
N GLY A 274 19.54 5.02 16.53
CA GLY A 274 20.86 4.59 16.97
C GLY A 274 21.61 3.78 15.91
N PHE A 275 20.91 2.94 15.16
CA PHE A 275 21.48 2.21 14.02
C PHE A 275 21.83 3.16 12.88
N ILE A 276 20.92 4.07 12.50
CA ILE A 276 21.14 5.01 11.39
C ILE A 276 22.35 5.91 11.70
N ALA A 277 22.41 6.48 12.90
CA ALA A 277 23.53 7.32 13.32
C ALA A 277 24.86 6.55 13.29
N ASN A 278 24.87 5.29 13.73
CA ASN A 278 26.06 4.44 13.68
C ASN A 278 26.44 4.06 12.25
N TYR A 279 25.46 3.72 11.41
CA TYR A 279 25.64 3.41 9.99
C TYR A 279 26.37 4.55 9.27
N TYR A 280 25.88 5.78 9.42
CA TYR A 280 26.48 6.96 8.80
C TYR A 280 27.82 7.35 9.42
N ARG A 281 27.99 7.22 10.74
CA ARG A 281 29.29 7.43 11.40
C ARG A 281 30.35 6.50 10.82
N ASN A 282 30.04 5.21 10.66
CA ASN A 282 30.98 4.24 10.11
C ASN A 282 31.29 4.50 8.63
N ARG A 283 30.28 4.88 7.83
CA ARG A 283 30.46 5.19 6.39
C ARG A 283 31.42 6.38 6.19
N LEU A 284 31.30 7.43 7.01
CA LEU A 284 32.19 8.60 6.96
C LEU A 284 33.64 8.25 7.37
N CYS A 285 33.84 7.42 8.40
CA CYS A 285 35.19 7.00 8.83
C CYS A 285 35.93 6.18 7.76
N HIS A 286 35.22 5.38 6.96
CA HIS A 286 35.83 4.62 5.87
C HIS A 286 36.16 5.50 4.65
N SER A 287 35.40 6.59 4.43
CA SER A 287 35.71 7.58 3.39
C SER A 287 37.00 8.37 3.68
N SER A 288 37.38 8.53 4.95
CA SER A 288 38.62 9.20 5.36
C SER A 288 39.88 8.32 5.26
N HIS A 289 39.77 7.05 4.85
CA HIS A 289 40.93 6.17 4.60
C HIS A 289 41.15 5.85 3.12
N SER A 290 40.35 6.40 2.20
CA SER A 290 40.52 6.22 0.75
C SER A 290 41.24 7.40 0.08
N ASN A 291 42.31 7.91 0.69
CA ASN A 291 43.32 8.72 -0.01
C ASN A 291 44.60 7.89 -0.17
N ARG A 292 44.58 6.94 -1.11
CA ARG A 292 45.80 6.33 -1.64
C ARG A 292 45.60 5.88 -3.08
N SER A 293 46.28 6.62 -3.97
CA SER A 293 46.77 6.26 -5.32
C SER A 293 45.76 5.82 -6.38
N LEU A 294 45.69 6.64 -7.43
CA LEU A 294 45.22 6.30 -8.77
C LEU A 294 46.00 5.11 -9.32
N GLU A 295 45.49 3.89 -9.15
CA GLU A 295 45.83 2.74 -9.98
C GLU A 295 44.54 1.98 -10.34
N THR A 296 44.53 1.44 -11.56
CA THR A 296 43.43 0.86 -12.35
C THR A 296 42.33 0.10 -11.59
N PRO A 297 41.07 0.10 -12.09
CA PRO A 297 39.93 -0.49 -11.40
C PRO A 297 40.05 -2.01 -11.36
N ASN A 298 40.46 -2.56 -10.21
CA ASN A 298 40.37 -3.99 -9.97
C ASN A 298 38.91 -4.31 -9.61
N ASN A 299 38.27 -5.02 -10.53
CA ASN A 299 36.85 -5.29 -10.57
C ASN A 299 36.48 -6.35 -9.51
N ASN A 300 36.46 -6.00 -8.24
CA ASN A 300 35.89 -6.86 -7.19
C ASN A 300 34.38 -6.60 -7.05
N TYR A 301 33.63 -6.94 -8.10
CA TYR A 301 32.24 -7.33 -7.92
C TYR A 301 32.25 -8.76 -7.38
N ILE A 302 31.48 -9.03 -6.32
CA ILE A 302 31.18 -10.38 -5.88
C ILE A 302 30.45 -11.06 -7.02
N GLN A 303 31.18 -11.84 -7.81
CA GLN A 303 30.63 -12.67 -8.87
C GLN A 303 29.89 -13.82 -8.18
N LEU A 304 28.56 -13.72 -8.11
CA LEU A 304 27.70 -14.83 -7.70
C LEU A 304 27.80 -15.91 -8.78
N SER A 305 28.67 -16.91 -8.58
CA SER A 305 28.71 -18.11 -9.41
C SER A 305 27.44 -18.91 -9.18
N LEU A 306 26.57 -18.94 -10.19
CA LEU A 306 25.48 -19.92 -10.28
C LEU A 306 26.11 -21.23 -10.75
N ASP A 307 26.40 -22.13 -9.82
CA ASP A 307 26.66 -23.53 -10.15
C ASP A 307 25.33 -24.16 -10.60
N LEU A 308 25.11 -24.18 -11.91
CA LEU A 308 24.09 -25.03 -12.53
C LEU A 308 24.63 -26.47 -12.52
N GLY A 309 24.35 -27.17 -11.42
CA GLY A 309 24.51 -28.61 -11.32
C GLY A 309 23.54 -29.31 -12.27
N THR A 310 24.08 -29.87 -13.35
CA THR A 310 23.44 -30.86 -14.22
C THR A 310 23.06 -32.10 -13.41
N ILE A 311 21.76 -32.39 -13.26
CA ILE A 311 21.13 -33.73 -13.32
C ILE A 311 19.71 -33.56 -13.84
#